data_AF-A0A7Y9KYG5-F1
#
_entry.id   AF-A0A7Y9KYG5-F1
#
_cell.length_a   1.000
_cell.length_b   1.000
_cell.length_c   1.000
_cell.angle_alpha   90.00
_cell.angle_beta   90.00
_cell.angle_gamma   90.00
#
_symmetry.space_group_name_H-M   'P 1'
#
loop_
_entity.id
_entity.type
_entity.pdbx_description
1 polymer ?
#
loop_
_entity_poly.entity_id
_entity_poly.type
_entity_poly.pdbx_seq_one_letter_code
_entity_poly.pdbx_strand_id
1 'polypeptide(L)'
;MTASHLLVPVPIPDRVAALIGACTPPHILQAEFDAECAAREVRRFRGPRLGVEDQGDREQALSELARANKVLAAHHPRLMVGADSTW
;
A
#
# COMPACT_ATOMS: atom_id res chain seq x y z
N MET A 1 -26.75 -6.28 6.82
CA MET A 1 -25.78 -6.98 7.69
C MET A 1 -25.03 -7.97 6.82
N THR A 2 -23.79 -7.66 6.43
CA THR A 2 -23.00 -8.47 5.49
C THR A 2 -22.23 -9.56 6.24
N ALA A 3 -22.25 -10.77 5.69
CA ALA A 3 -21.84 -12.06 6.26
C ALA A 3 -20.36 -12.23 6.67
N SER A 4 -19.64 -11.15 6.99
CA SER A 4 -18.22 -11.18 7.35
C SER A 4 -17.91 -12.02 8.61
N HIS A 5 -18.92 -12.28 9.44
CA HIS A 5 -18.80 -13.04 10.69
C HIS A 5 -18.74 -14.57 10.49
N LEU A 6 -18.94 -15.07 9.25
CA LEU A 6 -18.98 -16.50 8.94
C LEU A 6 -17.73 -17.04 8.25
N LEU A 7 -16.74 -16.19 7.97
CA LEU A 7 -15.50 -16.63 7.35
C LEU A 7 -14.59 -17.21 8.44
N VAL A 8 -14.68 -18.53 8.64
CA VAL A 8 -13.66 -19.28 9.38
C VAL A 8 -12.35 -19.18 8.57
N PRO A 9 -11.27 -18.63 9.12
CA PRO A 9 -10.01 -18.57 8.41
C PRO A 9 -9.49 -19.99 8.19
N VAL A 10 -9.49 -20.42 6.92
CA VAL A 10 -8.92 -21.71 6.50
C VAL A 10 -7.48 -21.45 6.07
N PRO A 11 -6.51 -22.27 6.51
CA PRO A 11 -5.13 -22.11 6.07
C PRO A 11 -5.03 -22.26 4.54
N ILE A 12 -4.33 -21.34 3.90
CA ILE A 12 -3.99 -21.44 2.47
C ILE A 12 -2.90 -22.50 2.33
N PRO A 13 -3.07 -23.53 1.50
CA PRO A 13 -2.00 -24.51 1.26
C PRO A 13 -0.74 -23.84 0.69
N ASP A 14 0.44 -24.26 1.15
CA ASP A 14 1.73 -23.64 0.76
C ASP A 14 1.92 -23.54 -0.75
N ARG A 15 1.52 -24.57 -1.51
CA ARG A 15 1.61 -24.56 -2.97
C ARG A 15 0.73 -23.50 -3.62
N VAL A 16 -0.42 -23.20 -3.02
CA VAL A 16 -1.32 -22.13 -3.47
C VAL A 16 -0.73 -20.77 -3.14
N ALA A 17 -0.18 -20.60 -1.92
CA ALA A 17 0.51 -19.37 -1.54
C ALA A 17 1.71 -19.08 -2.47
N ALA A 18 2.51 -20.10 -2.79
CA ALA A 18 3.62 -19.98 -3.73
C ALA A 18 3.15 -19.62 -5.15
N LEU A 19 2.06 -20.22 -5.62
CA LEU A 19 1.48 -19.91 -6.93
C LEU A 19 0.98 -18.46 -6.99
N ILE A 20 0.28 -17.99 -5.96
CA ILE A 20 -0.18 -16.59 -5.86
C ILE A 20 1.02 -15.65 -5.95
N GLY A 21 2.08 -15.92 -5.19
CA GLY A 21 3.32 -15.13 -5.24
C GLY A 21 3.99 -15.15 -6.62
N ALA A 22 3.97 -16.28 -7.31
CA ALA A 22 4.56 -16.42 -8.65
C ALA A 22 3.75 -15.71 -9.75
N CYS A 23 2.46 -15.49 -9.55
CA CYS A 23 1.59 -14.81 -10.51
C CYS A 23 1.76 -13.29 -10.52
N THR A 24 2.31 -12.69 -9.45
CA THR A 24 2.53 -11.25 -9.38
C THR A 24 3.95 -10.90 -9.80
N PRO A 25 4.16 -10.02 -10.80
CA PRO A 25 5.50 -9.64 -11.20
C PRO A 25 6.28 -8.97 -10.05
N PRO A 26 7.59 -9.25 -9.87
CA PRO A 26 8.35 -8.75 -8.72
C PRO A 26 8.36 -7.23 -8.55
N HIS A 27 8.36 -6.48 -9.65
CA HIS A 27 8.33 -5.01 -9.62
C HIS A 27 6.97 -4.44 -9.15
N ILE A 28 5.89 -5.22 -9.27
CA ILE A 28 4.57 -4.86 -8.73
C ILE A 28 4.54 -5.09 -7.23
N LEU A 29 5.09 -6.22 -6.76
CA LEU A 29 5.25 -6.49 -5.32
C LEU A 29 6.11 -5.41 -4.64
N GLN A 30 7.20 -5.00 -5.29
CA GLN A 30 8.03 -3.90 -4.77
C GLN A 30 7.25 -2.59 -4.73
N ALA A 31 6.51 -2.24 -5.78
CA ALA A 31 5.71 -1.03 -5.82
C ALA A 31 4.59 -1.01 -4.75
N GLU A 32 4.01 -2.17 -4.44
CA GLU A 32 3.02 -2.31 -3.35
C GLU A 32 3.67 -2.02 -1.99
N PHE A 33 4.82 -2.64 -1.72
CA PHE A 33 5.59 -2.40 -0.51
C PHE A 33 6.01 -0.92 -0.37
N ASP A 34 6.50 -0.32 -1.44
CA ASP A 34 6.92 1.09 -1.47
C ASP A 34 5.71 2.01 -1.22
N ALA A 35 4.57 1.72 -1.83
CA ALA A 35 3.35 2.50 -1.65
C ALA A 35 2.83 2.43 -0.22
N GLU A 36 2.84 1.25 0.42
CA GLU A 36 2.44 1.11 1.82
C GLU A 36 3.39 1.83 2.78
N CYS A 37 4.70 1.73 2.55
CA CYS A 37 5.71 2.45 3.33
C CYS A 37 5.52 3.97 3.20
N ALA A 38 5.39 4.48 1.99
CA ALA A 38 5.19 5.90 1.73
C ALA A 38 3.87 6.41 2.33
N ALA A 39 2.77 5.65 2.20
CA ALA A 39 1.50 6.00 2.81
C ALA A 39 1.62 6.09 4.34
N ARG A 40 2.38 5.21 4.97
CA ARG A 40 2.66 5.26 6.41
C ARG A 40 3.42 6.54 6.81
N GLU A 41 4.44 6.94 6.06
CA GLU A 41 5.18 8.17 6.33
C GLU A 41 4.32 9.42 6.12
N VAL A 42 3.48 9.47 5.07
CA VAL A 42 2.50 10.56 4.89
C VAL A 42 1.56 10.66 6.10
N ARG A 43 1.18 9.52 6.71
CA ARG A 43 0.37 9.51 7.94
C ARG A 43 1.12 9.97 9.17
N ARG A 44 2.43 9.75 9.23
CA ARG A 44 3.27 10.20 10.34
C ARG A 44 3.31 11.74 10.41
N PHE A 45 3.40 12.41 9.27
CA PHE A 45 3.43 13.87 9.18
C PHE A 45 2.00 14.46 9.13
N ARG A 46 1.25 14.30 10.24
CA ARG A 46 -0.10 14.87 10.42
C ARG A 46 -0.16 15.90 11.55
N GLY A 47 -0.94 16.96 11.35
CA GLY A 47 -1.24 17.95 12.38
C GLY A 47 -1.34 19.38 11.82
N PRO A 48 -1.99 20.30 12.56
CA PRO A 48 -2.20 21.68 12.09
C PRO A 48 -0.93 22.55 12.10
N ARG A 49 0.20 22.05 12.62
CA ARG A 49 1.47 22.78 12.75
C ARG A 49 2.68 21.87 12.56
N LEU A 50 2.85 21.33 11.35
CA LEU A 50 4.10 20.69 10.96
C LEU A 50 5.18 21.76 10.81
N GLY A 51 6.38 21.49 11.32
CA GLY A 51 7.55 22.33 11.03
C GLY A 51 7.85 22.36 9.53
N VAL A 52 8.68 23.30 9.09
CA VAL A 52 9.06 23.39 7.65
C VAL A 52 9.75 22.10 7.19
N GLU A 53 10.55 21.48 8.05
CA GLU A 53 11.21 20.20 7.78
C GLU A 53 10.19 19.06 7.63
N ASP A 54 9.26 18.92 8.59
CA ASP A 54 8.18 17.93 8.52
C ASP A 54 7.26 18.11 7.29
N GLN A 55 7.09 19.35 6.82
CA GLN A 55 6.36 19.63 5.57
C GLN A 55 7.11 19.09 4.35
N GLY A 56 8.42 19.32 4.28
CA GLY A 56 9.28 18.78 3.22
C GLY A 56 9.28 17.25 3.20
N ASP A 57 9.41 16.62 4.36
CA ASP A 57 9.37 15.16 4.48
C ASP A 57 8.02 14.59 4.04
N ARG A 58 6.92 15.27 4.38
CA ARG A 58 5.59 14.90 3.91
C ARG A 58 5.45 15.00 2.40
N GLU A 59 5.96 16.07 1.78
CA GLU A 59 5.92 16.25 0.32
C GLU A 59 6.73 15.16 -0.39
N GLN A 60 7.90 14.82 0.15
CA GLN A 60 8.72 13.72 -0.34
C GLN A 60 7.96 12.38 -0.27
N ALA A 61 7.35 12.08 0.88
CA ALA A 61 6.56 10.86 1.04
C ALA A 61 5.35 10.79 0.10
N LEU A 62 4.69 11.93 -0.17
CA LEU A 62 3.60 12.03 -1.15
C LEU A 62 4.10 11.76 -2.58
N SER A 63 5.29 12.26 -2.94
CA SER A 63 5.92 12.03 -4.24
C SER A 63 6.26 10.55 -4.43
N GLU A 64 6.82 9.90 -3.41
CA GLU A 64 7.13 8.47 -3.40
C GLU A 64 5.87 7.62 -3.55
N LEU A 65 4.81 7.95 -2.80
CA LEU A 65 3.50 7.29 -2.92
C LEU A 65 2.93 7.43 -4.34
N ALA A 66 2.98 8.63 -4.94
CA ALA A 66 2.50 8.85 -6.29
C ALA A 66 3.31 8.05 -7.33
N ARG A 67 4.63 7.98 -7.17
CA ARG A 67 5.51 7.21 -8.05
C ARG A 67 5.20 5.72 -7.99
N ALA A 68 5.05 5.15 -6.80
CA ALA A 68 4.70 3.74 -6.62
C ALA A 68 3.31 3.44 -7.18
N ASN A 69 2.32 4.29 -6.89
CA ASN A 69 0.97 4.17 -7.42
C ASN A 69 0.90 4.24 -8.95
N LYS A 70 1.83 4.93 -9.62
CA LYS A 70 1.90 4.93 -11.09
C LYS A 70 2.19 3.53 -11.63
N VAL A 71 3.09 2.79 -10.99
CA VAL A 71 3.42 1.40 -11.35
C VAL A 71 2.22 0.49 -11.07
N LEU A 72 1.61 0.62 -9.89
CA LEU A 72 0.43 -0.17 -9.50
C LEU A 72 -0.76 0.08 -10.42
N ALA A 73 -1.04 1.34 -10.75
CA ALA A 73 -2.13 1.72 -11.64
C ALA A 73 -1.94 1.19 -13.08
N ALA A 74 -0.70 1.15 -13.56
CA ALA A 74 -0.37 0.57 -14.86
C ALA A 74 -0.61 -0.95 -14.90
N HIS A 75 -0.44 -1.64 -13.77
CA HIS A 75 -0.75 -3.07 -13.65
C HIS A 75 -2.24 -3.32 -13.47
N HIS A 76 -2.87 -2.69 -12.46
CA HIS A 76 -4.31 -2.77 -12.25
C HIS A 76 -4.78 -1.58 -11.39
N PRO A 77 -5.73 -0.73 -11.87
CA PRO A 77 -6.13 0.51 -11.19
C PRO A 77 -6.62 0.36 -9.74
N ARG A 78 -7.16 -0.82 -9.38
CA ARG A 78 -7.62 -1.11 -8.00
C ARG A 78 -6.52 -1.43 -7.00
N LEU A 79 -5.25 -1.50 -7.44
CA LEU A 79 -4.11 -1.77 -6.56
C LEU A 79 -3.50 -0.50 -5.94
N MET A 80 -3.96 0.69 -6.34
CA MET A 80 -3.43 1.93 -5.79
C MET A 80 -3.70 2.05 -4.29
N VAL A 81 -2.69 2.50 -3.55
CA VAL A 81 -2.76 2.74 -2.11
C VAL A 81 -3.09 4.21 -1.84
N GLY A 82 -4.12 4.45 -1.04
CA GLY A 82 -4.45 5.79 -0.56
C GLY A 82 -3.55 6.20 0.61
N ALA A 83 -3.27 7.50 0.74
CA ALA A 83 -2.56 8.05 1.91
C ALA A 83 -3.30 7.76 3.24
N ASP A 84 -4.63 7.59 3.17
CA ASP A 84 -5.49 7.23 4.29
C ASP A 84 -5.75 5.72 4.43
N SER A 85 -5.10 4.86 3.63
CA SER A 85 -5.31 3.41 3.64
C SER A 85 -4.99 2.80 5.02
N THR A 86 -5.94 2.13 5.66
CA THR A 86 -5.83 1.61 7.04
C THR A 86 -5.49 0.12 7.13
N TRP A 87 -5.11 -0.50 6.01
CA TRP A 87 -4.65 -1.89 5.99
C TRP A 87 -3.37 -2.09 6.80
#